data_AF-A0A3C2B7C3-F1
#
_entry.id   AF-A0A3C2B7C3-F1
#
_cell.length_a   1.000
_cell.length_b   1.000
_cell.length_c   1.000
_cell.angle_alpha   90.00
_cell.angle_beta   90.00
_cell.angle_gamma   90.00
#
_symmetry.space_group_name_H-M   'P 1'
#
loop_
_entity.id
_entity.type
_entity.pdbx_description
1 polymer ?
#
loop_
_entity_poly.entity_id
_entity_poly.type
_entity_poly.pdbx_seq_one_letter_code
_entity_poly.pdbx_strand_id
1 'polypeptide(L)'
;PLFRSTAPPTEPEFHGDNTPVFWRFGFDLTDQLRAVGFESTLLCTDGWIAAVDEGLSEWPTGTSGEFDVASMLAGVRRADLQSVADDGLSHRFGFLPAYMFLTWECVKPSAG
;
A
#
# COMPACT_ATOMS: atom_id res chain seq x y z
N PRO A 1 9.53 9.38 -8.58
CA PRO A 1 8.46 8.35 -8.57
C PRO A 1 7.35 8.74 -7.59
N LEU A 2 6.13 8.90 -8.09
CA LEU A 2 5.01 9.57 -7.41
C LEU A 2 4.49 8.81 -6.18
N PHE A 3 4.74 7.51 -6.05
CA PHE A 3 4.26 6.68 -4.94
C PHE A 3 5.24 6.52 -3.76
N ARG A 4 6.40 7.21 -3.80
CA ARG A 4 7.26 7.31 -2.61
C ARG A 4 6.79 8.35 -1.60
N SER A 5 6.09 9.38 -2.08
CA SER A 5 5.78 10.55 -1.28
C SER A 5 4.29 10.74 -1.17
N THR A 6 3.87 10.94 0.05
CA THR A 6 2.54 11.33 0.44
C THR A 6 2.50 12.84 0.20
N ALA A 7 1.83 13.24 -0.89
CA ALA A 7 1.49 14.64 -1.20
C ALA A 7 0.14 14.76 -1.96
N PRO A 8 -0.53 15.93 -1.92
CA PRO A 8 -1.60 16.22 -2.87
C PRO A 8 -1.08 16.25 -4.32
N PRO A 9 -1.91 15.95 -5.33
CA PRO A 9 -1.56 16.17 -6.74
C PRO A 9 -1.16 17.62 -7.02
N THR A 10 -0.14 17.82 -7.86
CA THR A 10 0.30 19.17 -8.29
C THR A 10 -0.62 19.78 -9.36
N GLU A 11 -1.38 18.93 -10.04
CA GLU A 11 -2.41 19.28 -11.04
C GLU A 11 -3.68 18.49 -10.69
N PRO A 12 -4.89 18.99 -11.05
CA PRO A 12 -6.13 18.26 -10.81
C PRO A 12 -6.10 16.84 -11.39
N GLU A 13 -6.43 15.87 -10.56
CA GLU A 13 -6.52 14.45 -10.91
C GLU A 13 -7.90 13.93 -10.47
N PHE A 14 -8.45 13.00 -11.23
CA PHE A 14 -9.79 12.45 -11.00
C PHE A 14 -9.77 10.93 -11.10
N HIS A 15 -10.56 10.28 -10.26
CA HIS A 15 -10.89 8.87 -10.41
C HIS A 15 -11.74 8.64 -11.68
N GLY A 16 -11.88 7.37 -12.09
CA GLY A 16 -12.66 7.00 -13.28
C GLY A 16 -14.14 7.41 -13.24
N ASP A 17 -14.68 7.75 -12.06
CA ASP A 17 -16.04 8.25 -11.85
C ASP A 17 -16.13 9.79 -11.77
N ASN A 18 -15.04 10.51 -12.05
CA ASN A 18 -14.87 11.96 -11.91
C ASN A 18 -14.84 12.47 -10.46
N THR A 19 -14.66 11.61 -9.47
CA THR A 19 -14.38 12.06 -8.10
C THR A 19 -12.97 12.66 -8.03
N PRO A 20 -12.76 13.87 -7.47
CA PRO A 20 -11.43 14.47 -7.37
C PRO A 20 -10.48 13.70 -6.45
N VAL A 21 -9.23 13.56 -6.87
CA VAL A 21 -8.14 13.05 -6.04
C VAL A 21 -7.56 14.22 -5.23
N PHE A 22 -7.81 14.23 -3.92
CA PHE A 22 -7.26 15.25 -3.03
C PHE A 22 -5.86 14.90 -2.51
N TRP A 23 -5.53 13.62 -2.48
CA TRP A 23 -4.35 13.11 -1.80
C TRP A 23 -3.81 11.87 -2.50
N ARG A 24 -2.48 11.80 -2.69
CA ARG A 24 -1.77 10.58 -3.09
C ARG A 24 -1.05 10.03 -1.87
N PHE A 25 -1.32 8.78 -1.52
CA PHE A 25 -0.68 8.13 -0.40
C PHE A 25 0.51 7.32 -0.89
N GLY A 26 1.71 7.70 -0.45
CA GLY A 26 2.95 6.97 -0.66
C GLY A 26 3.31 6.12 0.55
N PHE A 27 4.33 5.27 0.40
CA PHE A 27 4.79 4.43 1.52
C PHE A 27 5.48 5.20 2.66
N ASP A 28 5.87 6.47 2.42
CA ASP A 28 6.31 7.40 3.47
C ASP A 28 5.18 7.78 4.43
N LEU A 29 3.91 7.52 4.10
CA LEU A 29 2.78 7.75 5.01
C LEU A 29 3.00 7.06 6.35
N THR A 30 3.64 5.88 6.36
CA THR A 30 3.99 5.18 7.60
C THR A 30 4.85 6.06 8.52
N ASP A 31 5.82 6.79 7.99
CA ASP A 31 6.69 7.66 8.78
C ASP A 31 5.93 8.92 9.22
N GLN A 32 5.08 9.47 8.35
CA GLN A 32 4.26 10.63 8.68
C GLN A 32 3.28 10.33 9.82
N LEU A 33 2.64 9.16 9.81
CA LEU A 33 1.75 8.69 10.88
C LEU A 33 2.50 8.49 12.21
N ARG A 34 3.67 7.84 12.15
CA ARG A 34 4.53 7.65 13.33
C ARG A 34 5.01 8.99 13.90
N ALA A 35 5.37 9.95 13.05
CA ALA A 35 5.82 11.27 13.47
C ALA A 35 4.75 12.07 14.23
N VAL A 36 3.47 11.83 13.96
CA VAL A 36 2.35 12.46 14.70
C VAL A 36 1.84 11.61 15.88
N GLY A 37 2.55 10.53 16.22
CA GLY A 37 2.35 9.77 17.44
C GLY A 37 1.48 8.52 17.32
N PHE A 38 1.15 8.06 16.11
CA PHE A 38 0.53 6.74 15.94
C PHE A 38 1.58 5.61 15.99
N GLU A 39 1.20 4.48 16.57
CA GLU A 39 1.81 3.20 16.23
C GLU A 39 1.21 2.78 14.88
N SER A 40 2.06 2.57 13.86
CA SER A 40 1.58 2.30 12.51
C SER A 40 2.36 1.21 11.80
N THR A 41 1.60 0.32 11.18
CA THR A 41 2.06 -0.85 10.44
C THR A 41 1.29 -0.95 9.13
N LEU A 42 1.96 -1.37 8.05
CA LEU A 42 1.29 -1.64 6.79
C LEU A 42 0.95 -3.13 6.70
N LEU A 43 -0.34 -3.43 6.81
CA LEU A 43 -0.88 -4.78 6.69
C LEU A 43 -1.00 -5.17 5.22
N CYS A 44 -0.56 -6.38 4.89
CA CYS A 44 -0.61 -6.96 3.56
C CYS A 44 -0.80 -8.49 3.62
N THR A 45 -0.90 -9.14 2.47
CA THR A 45 -0.90 -10.62 2.40
C THR A 45 0.50 -11.17 2.12
N ASP A 46 0.72 -12.45 2.39
CA ASP A 46 1.99 -13.12 2.10
C ASP A 46 2.40 -13.00 0.62
N GLY A 47 1.43 -12.96 -0.30
CA GLY A 47 1.70 -12.80 -1.73
C GLY A 47 2.38 -11.47 -2.07
N TRP A 48 2.04 -10.39 -1.36
CA TRP A 48 2.72 -9.10 -1.54
C TRP A 48 4.15 -9.13 -0.97
N ILE A 49 4.31 -9.73 0.22
CA ILE A 49 5.63 -9.90 0.82
C ILE A 49 6.55 -10.72 -0.09
N ALA A 50 6.07 -11.83 -0.64
CA ALA A 50 6.82 -12.66 -1.56
C ALA A 50 7.27 -11.88 -2.81
N ALA A 51 6.36 -11.09 -3.41
CA ALA A 51 6.69 -10.24 -4.55
C ALA A 51 7.80 -9.21 -4.23
N VAL A 52 7.76 -8.62 -3.04
CA VAL A 52 8.78 -7.66 -2.56
C VAL A 52 10.11 -8.36 -2.27
N ASP A 53 10.08 -9.51 -1.61
CA ASP A 53 11.27 -10.28 -1.24
C ASP A 53 11.96 -10.90 -2.48
N GLU A 54 11.19 -11.26 -3.51
CA GLU A 54 11.71 -11.66 -4.83
C GLU A 54 12.28 -10.47 -5.63
N GLY A 55 11.91 -9.24 -5.27
CA GLY A 55 12.38 -8.03 -5.94
C GLY A 55 11.70 -7.77 -7.28
N LEU A 56 10.41 -8.12 -7.40
CA LEU A 56 9.66 -7.88 -8.63
C LEU A 56 9.61 -6.38 -8.96
N SER A 57 9.86 -6.04 -10.22
CA SER A 57 9.70 -4.69 -10.76
C SER A 57 8.36 -4.47 -11.46
N GLU A 58 7.66 -5.57 -11.79
CA GLU A 58 6.36 -5.58 -12.43
C GLU A 58 5.52 -6.74 -11.89
N TRP A 59 4.19 -6.61 -11.95
CA TRP A 59 3.33 -7.70 -11.52
C TRP A 59 3.26 -8.79 -12.61
N PRO A 60 3.38 -10.09 -12.28
CA PRO A 60 3.47 -11.14 -13.29
C PRO A 60 2.21 -11.31 -14.16
N THR A 61 1.06 -10.91 -13.64
CA THR A 61 -0.21 -10.88 -14.36
C THR A 61 -0.58 -9.44 -14.70
N GLY A 62 -1.39 -9.25 -15.74
CA GLY A 62 -1.94 -7.93 -16.04
C GLY A 62 -2.57 -7.27 -14.81
N THR A 63 -2.35 -5.97 -14.65
CA THR A 63 -2.85 -5.19 -13.53
C THR A 63 -4.11 -4.42 -13.91
N SER A 64 -4.89 -4.00 -12.91
CA SER A 64 -5.90 -2.97 -13.14
C SER A 64 -5.20 -1.66 -13.48
N GLY A 65 -5.74 -0.90 -14.43
CA GLY A 65 -5.24 0.43 -14.79
C GLY A 65 -5.43 1.47 -13.67
N GLU A 66 -6.16 1.11 -12.61
CA GLU A 66 -6.37 1.96 -11.43
C GLU A 66 -5.16 1.96 -10.48
N PHE A 67 -4.23 1.02 -10.64
CA PHE A 67 -3.06 0.87 -9.76
C PHE A 67 -1.77 0.94 -10.57
N ASP A 68 -0.87 1.84 -10.18
CA ASP A 68 0.52 1.85 -10.66
C ASP A 68 1.37 0.88 -9.83
N VAL A 69 1.18 -0.43 -10.07
CA VAL A 69 1.81 -1.50 -9.27
C VAL A 69 3.33 -1.47 -9.38
N ALA A 70 3.89 -1.08 -10.53
CA ALA A 70 5.33 -0.94 -10.72
C ALA A 70 5.91 0.16 -9.79
N SER A 71 5.26 1.33 -9.73
CA SER A 71 5.65 2.37 -8.78
C SER A 71 5.45 1.93 -7.33
N MET A 72 4.42 1.13 -7.03
CA MET A 72 4.21 0.58 -5.69
C MET A 72 5.36 -0.33 -5.26
N LEU A 73 5.76 -1.28 -6.12
CA LEU A 73 6.90 -2.19 -5.89
C LEU A 73 8.22 -1.40 -5.71
N ALA A 74 8.41 -0.31 -6.45
CA ALA A 74 9.61 0.54 -6.32
C ALA A 74 9.62 1.43 -5.06
N GLY A 75 8.46 1.67 -4.45
CA GLY A 75 8.27 2.56 -3.31
C GLY A 75 8.17 1.86 -1.95
N VAL A 76 7.74 0.60 -1.95
CA VAL A 76 7.47 -0.17 -0.73
C VAL A 76 8.72 -0.41 0.11
N ARG A 77 8.54 -0.45 1.42
CA ARG A 77 9.59 -0.74 2.40
C ARG A 77 9.26 -2.02 3.12
N ARG A 78 10.07 -3.06 2.87
CA ARG A 78 9.85 -4.40 3.43
C ARG A 78 9.73 -4.42 4.97
N ALA A 79 10.43 -3.52 5.64
CA ALA A 79 10.44 -3.40 7.11
C ALA A 79 9.12 -2.89 7.71
N ASP A 80 8.25 -2.25 6.91
CA ASP A 80 6.95 -1.75 7.38
C ASP A 80 5.82 -2.77 7.18
N LEU A 81 6.09 -3.89 6.49
CA LEU A 81 5.09 -4.87 6.10
C LEU A 81 4.84 -5.91 7.20
N GLN A 82 3.56 -6.13 7.51
CA GLN A 82 3.09 -7.22 8.34
C GLN A 82 2.06 -8.05 7.60
N SER A 83 2.31 -9.37 7.50
CA SER A 83 1.34 -10.28 6.92
C SER A 83 0.14 -10.47 7.84
N VAL A 84 -1.05 -10.48 7.25
CA VAL A 84 -2.31 -10.81 7.94
C VAL A 84 -3.07 -11.96 7.29
N ALA A 85 -2.63 -12.44 6.13
CA ALA A 85 -3.26 -13.56 5.43
C ALA A 85 -2.24 -14.30 4.57
N ASP A 86 -2.23 -15.63 4.72
CA ASP A 86 -1.56 -16.55 3.80
C ASP A 86 -2.35 -16.70 2.49
N ASP A 87 -1.84 -17.52 1.58
CA ASP A 87 -2.46 -17.80 0.28
C ASP A 87 -3.88 -18.40 0.43
N GLY A 88 -4.06 -19.34 1.36
CA GLY A 88 -5.33 -20.00 1.60
C GLY A 88 -6.42 -19.04 2.10
N LEU A 89 -6.07 -18.17 3.05
CA LEU A 89 -6.95 -17.11 3.55
C LEU A 89 -7.23 -16.07 2.46
N SER A 90 -6.21 -15.68 1.69
CA SER A 90 -6.36 -14.71 0.60
C SER A 90 -7.35 -15.20 -0.45
N HIS A 91 -7.27 -16.47 -0.86
CA HIS A 91 -8.23 -17.10 -1.75
C HIS A 91 -9.63 -17.19 -1.14
N ARG A 92 -9.73 -17.57 0.14
CA ARG A 92 -11.02 -17.74 0.82
C ARG A 92 -11.78 -16.41 0.99
N PHE A 93 -11.06 -15.33 1.25
CA PHE A 93 -11.65 -14.02 1.53
C PHE A 93 -11.57 -13.03 0.37
N GLY A 94 -10.97 -13.43 -0.76
CA GLY A 94 -10.91 -12.60 -1.97
C GLY A 94 -9.89 -11.46 -1.87
N PHE A 95 -8.79 -11.63 -1.14
CA PHE A 95 -7.70 -10.64 -1.03
C PHE A 95 -6.71 -10.71 -2.19
N LEU A 96 -7.23 -11.00 -3.39
CA LEU A 96 -6.45 -11.18 -4.61
C LEU A 96 -6.88 -10.19 -5.68
N PRO A 97 -5.95 -9.73 -6.53
CA PRO A 97 -4.49 -9.93 -6.44
C PRO A 97 -3.88 -9.18 -5.24
N ALA A 98 -2.75 -9.69 -4.73
CA ALA A 98 -2.19 -9.21 -3.45
C ALA A 98 -1.86 -7.71 -3.41
N TYR A 99 -1.50 -7.09 -4.55
CA TYR A 99 -1.27 -5.64 -4.63
C TYR A 99 -2.52 -4.79 -4.34
N MET A 100 -3.73 -5.38 -4.38
CA MET A 100 -4.98 -4.69 -4.02
C MET A 100 -5.29 -4.74 -2.53
N PHE A 101 -4.50 -5.46 -1.72
CA PHE A 101 -4.68 -5.53 -0.27
C PHE A 101 -3.47 -4.91 0.44
N LEU A 102 -3.55 -3.60 0.66
CA LEU A 102 -2.61 -2.83 1.47
C LEU A 102 -3.41 -1.93 2.40
N THR A 103 -3.18 -2.04 3.71
CA THR A 103 -3.97 -1.30 4.71
C THR A 103 -3.08 -0.83 5.84
N TRP A 104 -3.07 0.48 6.11
CA TRP A 104 -2.41 1.01 7.29
C TRP A 104 -3.28 0.76 8.53
N GLU A 105 -2.75 -0.04 9.46
CA GLU A 105 -3.25 -0.06 10.84
C GLU A 105 -2.61 1.10 11.60
N CYS A 106 -3.44 1.97 12.18
CA CYS A 106 -3.00 3.14 12.93
C CYS A 106 -3.61 3.10 14.32
N VAL A 107 -2.79 2.81 15.33
CA VAL A 107 -3.22 2.73 16.73
C VAL A 107 -2.74 3.98 17.46
N LYS A 108 -3.68 4.67 18.11
CA LYS A 108 -3.32 5.73 19.06
C LYS A 108 -2.80 5.06 20.33
N PRO A 109 -1.58 5.37 20.81
CA PRO A 109 -1.09 4.83 22.07
C PRO A 109 -2.06 5.15 23.20
N SER A 110 -2.31 4.17 24.06
CA SER A 110 -3.10 4.41 25.28
C SER A 110 -2.32 5.36 26.18
N ALA A 111 -2.97 6.41 26.69
CA ALA A 111 -2.37 7.19 27.76
C ALA A 111 -2.23 6.25 28.97
N GLY A 112 -0.98 6.00 29.38
CA GLY A 112 -0.68 5.27 30.62
C GLY A 112 -1.16 6.03 31.86
#